data_AF-A0A8T6NH32-F1
#
_entry.id   AF-A0A8T6NH32-F1
#
_cell.length_a   1.000
_cell.length_b   1.000
_cell.length_c   1.000
_cell.angle_alpha   90.00
_cell.angle_beta   90.00
_cell.angle_gamma   90.00
#
_symmetry.space_group_name_H-M   'P 1'
#
loop_
_entity.id
_entity.type
_entity.pdbx_description
1 polymer ?
#
loop_
_entity_poly.entity_id
_entity_poly.type
_entity_poly.pdbx_seq_one_letter_code
_entity_poly.pdbx_strand_id
1 'polypeptide(L)' 'MFKVKIGIPTTEVFLRLREEAGMRPRSVEGAEKGLGRELFSVLLELESTGEIVGMGRIVGDGGTVF' A
#
# COMPACT_ATOMS: atom_id res chain seq x y z
N MET A 1 9.51 -15.75 6.07
CA MET A 1 8.99 -14.99 7.23
C MET A 1 8.63 -13.59 6.74
N PHE A 2 7.74 -12.88 7.44
CA PHE A 2 7.29 -11.55 7.03
C PHE A 2 7.92 -10.48 7.92
N LYS A 3 8.25 -9.34 7.33
CA LYS A 3 8.75 -8.16 8.00
C LYS A 3 7.82 -6.98 7.74
N VAL A 4 7.48 -6.26 8.80
CA VAL A 4 6.74 -4.99 8.69
C VAL A 4 7.73 -3.85 8.65
N LYS A 5 7.58 -2.93 7.69
CA LYS A 5 8.36 -1.69 7.62
C LYS A 5 7.47 -0.49 7.41
N ILE A 6 7.87 0.65 7.97
CA ILE A 6 7.24 1.94 7.66
C ILE A 6 7.69 2.34 6.26
N GLY A 7 6.76 2.71 5.40
CA GLY A 7 7.08 3.09 4.03
C GLY A 7 5.86 3.28 3.16
N ILE A 8 6.08 3.92 2.02
CA ILE A 8 5.05 4.23 1.02
C ILE A 8 5.33 3.32 -0.18
N PRO A 9 4.34 2.56 -0.68
CA PRO A 9 4.55 1.72 -1.85
C PRO A 9 4.67 2.59 -3.10
N THR A 10 5.25 2.04 -4.17
CA THR A 10 5.09 2.65 -5.49
C THR A 10 3.64 2.52 -5.96
N THR A 11 3.25 3.35 -6.92
CA THR A 11 1.94 3.28 -7.57
C THR A 11 1.66 1.88 -8.13
N GLU A 12 2.66 1.27 -8.76
CA GLU A 12 2.56 -0.08 -9.31
C GLU A 12 2.27 -1.13 -8.23
N VAL A 13 3.04 -1.12 -7.14
CA VAL A 13 2.84 -2.05 -6.01
C VAL A 13 1.46 -1.85 -5.38
N PHE A 14 1.02 -0.60 -5.20
CA PHE A 14 -0.31 -0.30 -4.67
C PHE A 14 -1.43 -0.88 -5.53
N LEU A 15 -1.39 -0.62 -6.85
CA LEU A 15 -2.43 -1.10 -7.76
C LEU A 15 -2.45 -2.62 -7.85
N ARG A 16 -1.27 -3.25 -7.92
CA ARG A 16 -1.13 -4.71 -7.89
C ARG A 16 -1.75 -5.32 -6.64
N LEU A 17 -1.38 -4.82 -5.45
CA LEU A 17 -1.89 -5.35 -4.18
C LEU A 17 -3.42 -5.22 -4.07
N ARG A 18 -3.99 -4.13 -4.57
CA ARG A 18 -5.46 -3.95 -4.60
C ARG A 18 -6.15 -4.97 -5.48
N GLU A 19 -5.59 -5.22 -6.66
CA GLU A 19 -6.12 -6.20 -7.62
C GLU A 19 -6.07 -7.61 -7.01
N GLU A 20 -4.92 -8.02 -6.49
CA GLU A 20 -4.72 -9.31 -5.83
C GLU A 20 -5.63 -9.50 -4.59
N ALA A 21 -5.92 -8.41 -3.88
CA ALA A 21 -6.85 -8.41 -2.75
C ALA A 21 -8.34 -8.36 -3.17
N GLY A 22 -8.65 -8.38 -4.48
CA GLY A 22 -10.03 -8.35 -4.99
C GLY A 22 -10.75 -7.02 -4.75
N MET A 23 -10.02 -5.93 -4.57
CA MET A 23 -10.58 -4.61 -4.29
C MET A 23 -10.98 -3.87 -5.57
N ARG A 24 -11.87 -2.89 -5.43
CA ARG A 24 -12.21 -2.02 -6.57
C ARG A 24 -10.96 -1.33 -7.12
N PRO A 25 -10.78 -1.27 -8.45
CA PRO A 25 -9.61 -0.65 -9.06
C PRO A 25 -9.56 0.86 -8.79
N ARG A 26 -8.35 1.40 -8.85
CA ARG A 26 -8.07 2.85 -8.80
C ARG A 26 -7.39 3.26 -10.09
N SER A 27 -7.57 4.50 -10.50
CA SER A 27 -6.79 5.07 -11.61
C SER A 27 -5.34 5.25 -11.18
N VAL A 28 -4.42 5.12 -12.14
CA VAL A 28 -2.99 5.39 -11.94
C VAL A 28 -2.79 6.82 -11.42
N GLU A 29 -3.41 7.80 -12.08
CA GLU A 29 -3.35 9.21 -11.67
C GLU A 29 -3.85 9.43 -10.23
N GLY A 30 -4.94 8.75 -9.85
CA GLY A 30 -5.50 8.85 -8.49
C GLY A 30 -4.57 8.24 -7.44
N ALA A 31 -3.93 7.13 -7.77
CA ALA A 31 -2.93 6.49 -6.90
C ALA A 31 -1.67 7.36 -6.76
N GLU A 32 -1.12 7.90 -7.85
CA GLU A 32 0.03 8.80 -7.83
C GLU A 32 -0.24 10.08 -7.02
N LYS A 33 -1.43 10.66 -7.15
CA LYS A 33 -1.81 11.85 -6.37
C LYS A 33 -2.02 11.56 -4.88
N GLY A 34 -2.49 10.35 -4.55
CA GLY A 34 -2.94 9.98 -3.21
C GLY A 34 -1.88 9.29 -2.33
N LEU A 35 -0.93 8.56 -2.92
CA LEU A 35 0.22 7.99 -2.20
C LEU A 35 1.16 9.12 -1.77
N GLY A 36 1.75 9.02 -0.58
CA GLY A 36 2.55 10.11 -0.01
C GLY A 36 1.79 11.05 0.92
N ARG A 37 0.45 10.97 0.95
CA ARG A 37 -0.43 11.89 1.72
C ARG A 37 -1.12 11.25 2.92
N GLU A 38 -0.76 10.02 3.27
CA GLU A 38 -1.19 9.33 4.48
C GLU A 38 -0.64 9.99 5.76
N LEU A 39 -1.32 9.79 6.89
CA LEU A 39 -0.78 10.08 8.22
C LEU A 39 0.26 9.04 8.63
N PHE A 40 0.05 7.78 8.23
CA PHE A 40 0.95 6.66 8.51
C PHE A 40 0.78 5.54 7.49
N SER A 41 1.86 4.83 7.17
CA SER A 41 1.83 3.68 6.25
C SER A 41 2.81 2.60 6.67
N VAL A 42 2.36 1.35 6.54
CA VAL A 42 3.18 0.15 6.71
C VAL A 42 3.13 -0.72 5.46
N LEU A 43 4.23 -1.43 5.22
CA LEU A 43 4.40 -2.41 4.17
C LEU A 43 4.73 -3.75 4.81
N LEU A 44 4.12 -4.82 4.31
CA LEU A 44 4.44 -6.20 4.64
C LEU A 44 5.38 -6.75 3.56
N GLU A 45 6.62 -7.02 3.94
CA GLU A 45 7.65 -7.55 3.06
C GLU A 45 7.87 -9.04 3.34
N LEU A 46 7.94 -9.84 2.28
CA LEU A 46 8.37 -11.22 2.37
C LEU A 46 9.89 -11.27 2.40
N GLU A 47 10.47 -11.62 3.55
CA GLU A 47 11.92 -11.51 3.78
C GLU A 47 12.77 -12.35 2.81
N SER A 48 12.24 -13.46 2.31
CA SER A 48 12.97 -14.34 1.38
C SER A 48 13.18 -13.74 0.00
N THR A 49 12.34 -12.78 -0.41
CA THR A 49 12.36 -12.19 -1.75
C THR A 49 12.51 -10.66 -1.75
N GLY A 50 12.25 -10.01 -0.61
CA GLY A 50 12.12 -8.56 -0.51
C GLY A 50 10.81 -8.02 -1.13
N GLU A 51 9.90 -8.90 -1.52
CA GLU A 51 8.65 -8.50 -2.18
C GLU A 51 7.66 -7.89 -1.19
N ILE A 52 7.03 -6.78 -1.57
CA ILE A 52 5.90 -6.22 -0.82
C ILE A 52 4.63 -7.01 -1.15
N VAL A 53 4.14 -7.78 -0.19
CA VAL A 53 2.97 -8.66 -0.30
C VAL A 53 1.74 -8.10 0.42
N GLY A 54 1.88 -6.95 1.06
CA GLY A 54 0.78 -6.29 1.75
C GLY A 54 1.14 -4.88 2.17
N MET A 55 0.12 -4.11 2.53
CA MET A 55 0.28 -2.73 2.99
C MET A 55 -0.87 -2.33 3.92
N GLY A 56 -0.75 -1.19 4.56
CA GLY A 56 -1.84 -0.57 5.30
C GLY A 56 -1.53 0.91 5.52
N ARG A 57 -2.47 1.78 5.19
CA ARG A 57 -2.28 3.24 5.31
C ARG A 57 -3.39 3.83 6.14
N ILE A 58 -3.09 4.83 6.96
CA ILE A 58 -4.08 5.65 7.69
C ILE A 58 -4.14 7.00 7.00
N VAL A 59 -5.35 7.45 6.65
CA VAL A 59 -5.61 8.79 6.12
C VAL A 59 -6.36 9.62 7.16
N GLY A 60 -6.49 10.93 6.93
CA GLY A 60 -7.19 11.83 7.87
C GLY A 60 -8.65 11.42 8.10
N ASP A 61 -9.13 11.65 9.32
CA ASP A 61 -10.33 11.10 10.00
C ASP A 61 -10.09 9.82 10.84
N GLY A 62 -8.90 9.24 10.75
CA GLY A 62 -8.52 8.05 11.52
C GLY A 62 -8.84 6.72 10.82
N GLY A 63 -9.36 6.76 9.59
CA GLY A 63 -9.63 5.58 8.77
C GLY A 63 -8.40 5.01 8.07
N THR A 64 -8.42 3.70 7.81
CA THR A 64 -7.42 3.01 6.99
C THR A 64 -7.86 2.90 5.53
N VAL A 65 -6.93 3.08 4.59
CA VAL A 65 -7.15 2.90 3.15
C VAL A 65 -6.12 1.91 2.60
N PHE A 66 -6.64 0.95 1.85
CA PHE A 66 -5.88 -0.01 1.03
C PHE A 66 -6.46 0.09 -0.36
#